data_AF-X0TYH2-F1
#
_entry.id   AF-X0TYH2-F1
#
_cell.length_a   1.000
_cell.length_b   1.000
_cell.length_c   1.000
_cell.angle_alpha   90.00
_cell.angle_beta   90.00
_cell.angle_gamma   90.00
#
_symmetry.space_group_name_H-M   'P 1'
#
loop_
_entity.id
_entity.type
_entity.pdbx_description
1 polymer ?
#
loop_
_entity_poly.entity_id
_entity_poly.type
_entity_poly.pdbx_seq_one_letter_code
_entity_poly.pdbx_strand_id
1 'polypeptide(L)' 'GIVWDAIGFGLGNLAQEITPRLDIVYKLSADHWKGKERLQLNLLDFAPAD' A
#
# COMPACT_ATOMS: atom_id res chain seq x y z
N GLY A 1 2.36 -11.70 -13.59
CA GLY A 1 1.37 -10.79 -12.98
C GLY A 1 1.93 -9.37 -12.99
N ILE A 2 1.08 -8.36 -12.84
CA ILE A 2 1.51 -6.96 -12.73
C ILE A 2 1.92 -6.69 -11.28
N VAL A 3 3.04 -6.01 -11.06
CA VAL A 3 3.49 -5.55 -9.74
C VAL A 3 3.07 -4.10 -9.56
N TRP A 4 2.48 -3.76 -8.42
CA TRP A 4 2.02 -2.42 -8.07
C TRP A 4 2.81 -1.87 -6.89
N ASP A 5 3.14 -0.58 -6.94
CA ASP A 5 3.76 0.12 -5.82
C ASP A 5 2.70 0.53 -4.78
N ALA A 6 3.02 0.37 -3.50
CA ALA A 6 2.16 0.74 -2.39
C ALA A 6 2.92 1.54 -1.32
N ILE A 7 2.24 2.48 -0.65
CA ILE A 7 2.78 3.24 0.48
C ILE A 7 1.71 3.49 1.53
N GLY A 8 2.08 3.41 2.81
CA GLY A 8 1.20 3.70 3.94
C GLY A 8 1.91 4.58 4.97
N PHE A 9 1.21 5.58 5.51
CA PHE A 9 1.73 6.47 6.54
C PHE A 9 0.92 6.31 7.83
N GLY A 10 1.60 6.40 8.98
CA GLY A 10 0.93 6.33 10.29
C GLY A 10 0.54 4.92 10.75
N LEU A 11 0.89 3.87 10.01
CA LEU A 11 0.51 2.48 10.30
C LEU A 11 1.48 1.76 11.27
N GLY A 12 2.27 2.51 12.05
CA GLY A 12 3.29 1.93 12.93
C GLY A 12 2.73 1.02 14.02
N ASN A 13 1.48 1.23 14.42
CA ASN A 13 0.75 0.37 15.36
C ASN A 13 0.46 -1.03 14.81
N LEU A 14 0.50 -1.22 13.49
CA LEU A 14 0.25 -2.50 12.81
C LEU A 14 1.55 -3.27 12.52
N ALA A 15 2.70 -2.84 13.05
CA ALA A 15 3.99 -3.46 12.71
C ALA A 15 4.06 -4.97 13.02
N GLN A 16 3.31 -5.45 14.03
CA GLN A 16 3.26 -6.88 14.37
C GLN A 16 2.40 -7.70 13.41
N GLU A 17 1.55 -7.06 12.61
CA GLU A 17 0.68 -7.71 11.62
C GLU A 17 1.42 -7.98 10.29
N ILE A 18 2.67 -7.54 10.16
CA ILE A 18 3.46 -7.70 8.92
C ILE A 18 3.86 -9.17 8.76
N THR A 19 3.31 -9.80 7.72
CA THR A 19 3.64 -11.17 7.29
C THR A 19 3.91 -11.19 5.78
N PRO A 20 4.39 -12.33 5.20
CA PRO A 20 4.67 -12.40 3.76
C PRO A 20 3.45 -12.16 2.85
N ARG A 21 2.23 -12.32 3.37
CA ARG A 21 0.98 -12.10 2.63
C ARG A 21 0.04 -11.26 3.48
N LEU A 22 -0.46 -10.17 2.91
CA LEU A 22 -1.34 -9.23 3.59
C LEU A 22 -2.61 -9.02 2.78
N ASP A 23 -3.73 -8.96 3.47
CA ASP A 23 -4.95 -8.34 2.98
C ASP A 23 -4.84 -6.83 3.21
N ILE A 24 -5.13 -6.04 2.19
CA ILE A 24 -4.89 -4.58 2.23
C ILE A 24 -6.17 -3.81 1.93
N VAL A 25 -6.41 -2.75 2.70
CA VAL A 25 -7.38 -1.70 2.38
C VAL A 25 -6.62 -0.53 1.79
N TYR A 26 -6.99 -0.12 0.59
CA TYR A 26 -6.25 0.91 -0.13
C TYR A 26 -7.14 1.88 -0.89
N LYS A 27 -6.59 3.06 -1.17
CA LYS A 27 -7.07 3.99 -2.18
C LYS A 27 -6.12 4.00 -3.37
N LEU A 28 -6.66 3.86 -4.58
CA LEU A 28 -5.89 4.08 -5.81
C LEU A 28 -5.78 5.59 -6.08
N SER A 29 -4.56 6.09 -6.21
CA SER A 29 -4.30 7.51 -6.51
C SER A 29 -3.29 7.64 -7.64
N ALA A 30 -3.41 8.71 -8.43
CA ALA A 30 -2.39 9.12 -9.38
C ALA A 30 -1.41 10.09 -8.70
N ASP A 31 -0.16 9.66 -8.53
CA ASP A 31 0.93 10.53 -8.09
C ASP A 31 1.59 11.20 -9.30
N HIS A 32 1.92 12.48 -9.14
CA HIS A 32 2.50 13.32 -10.19
C HIS A 32 3.89 13.77 -9.77
N TRP A 33 4.86 12.85 -9.82
CA TRP A 33 6.24 13.13 -9.44
C TRP A 33 7.12 13.33 -10.68
N LYS A 34 7.87 14.44 -10.71
CA LYS A 34 8.79 14.81 -11.82
C LYS A 34 8.12 14.78 -13.21
N GLY A 35 6.87 15.20 -13.30
CA GLY A 35 6.11 15.23 -14.56
C GLY A 35 5.73 13.85 -15.10
N LYS A 36 5.87 12.78 -14.29
CA LYS A 36 5.36 11.45 -14.60
C LYS A 36 4.17 11.17 -13.71
N GLU A 37 3.06 10.79 -14.33
CA GLU A 37 1.90 10.27 -13.63
C GLU A 37 2.11 8.77 -13.38
N ARG A 38 1.96 8.34 -12.14
CA ARG A 38 2.01 6.92 -11.76
C ARG A 38 0.86 6.61 -10.82
N LEU A 39 0.17 5.51 -11.10
CA LEU A 39 -0.80 4.98 -10.16
C LEU A 39 -0.07 4.32 -8.99
N GLN A 40 -0.51 4.61 -7.77
CA GLN A 40 0.04 4.08 -6.54
C GLN A 40 -1.09 3.70 -5.58
N LEU A 41 -0.91 2.57 -4.87
CA LEU A 41 -1.81 2.14 -3.81
C LEU A 41 -1.45 2.87 -2.51
N ASN A 42 -2.36 3.69 -2.00
CA ASN A 42 -2.19 4.31 -0.69
C ASN A 42 -2.88 3.45 0.35
N LEU A 43 -2.11 2.83 1.23
CA LEU A 43 -2.60 1.91 2.25
C LEU A 43 -3.31 2.70 3.37
N LEU A 44 -4.50 2.22 3.72
CA LEU A 44 -5.31 2.73 4.83
C LEU A 44 -5.25 1.78 6.03
N ASP A 45 -5.17 0.47 5.76
CA ASP A 45 -5.10 -0.60 6.75
C ASP A 45 -4.57 -1.89 6.11
N PHE A 46 -4.08 -2.83 6.91
CA PHE A 46 -3.73 -4.18 6.45
C PHE A 46 -3.79 -5.20 7.59
N ALA A 47 -3.98 -6.47 7.23
CA ALA A 47 -3.96 -7.60 8.14
C ALA A 47 -3.25 -8.81 7.49
N PRO A 48 -2.76 -9.79 8.27
CA PRO A 48 -2.25 -11.05 7.73
C PRO A 48 -3.29 -11.73 6.84
N ALA A 49 -2.85 -12.27 5.71
CA ALA A 49 -3.69 -13.07 4.83
C ALA A 49 -3.41 -14.58 5.00
N ASP A 50 -4.46 -15.39 4.93
CA ASP A 50 -4.38 -16.86 4.91
C ASP A 50 -3.78 -17.41 3.61
#